data_AF-A0A0F3HBC0-F1
#
_entry.id   AF-A0A0F3HBC0-F1
#
_cell.length_a   1.000
_cell.length_b   1.000
_cell.length_c   1.000
_cell.angle_alpha   90.00
_cell.angle_beta   90.00
_cell.angle_gamma   90.00
#
_symmetry.space_group_name_H-M   'P 1'
#
loop_
_entity.id
_entity.type
_entity.pdbx_description
1 polymer ?
#
loop_
_entity_poly.entity_id
_entity_poly.type
_entity_poly.pdbx_seq_one_letter_code
_entity_poly.pdbx_strand_id
1 'polypeptide(L)'
;MKKITLFSLSLAGLALLAFPQSAKAFELQEVWPIKGGIRYENGKVSKINNGYEVNIKVLDLPSTSEIEWTVSLNGEKQNTNFLAEERTVSKTEDKGRFLHFYIPYGYRGDIVVEAKSGNEVKTWSTKVVDDVYSDDAKSGYFVIDGDQILESSWDSLNESYIATLPTVTSGKSVVAWREGGTLNLIKPGRIVRKYNSGGSYVELSPIFETASWLKSKQNWYYQKQGQLVKDAWIKDQGSWYFMDDKGVMFNQTWLHQGGSWYAFKSSGAMISADWLYDNGSWYYLKDSGSMATGWLNDGGTWYYLKDSGSMATGWVKDNGSWYYLKDSGAMATGWIKDNGKWYYLASSGNMLSNTRTPDGYYVDASGAWK
;
A
#
# COMPACT_ATOMS: atom_id res chain seq x y z
N MET A 1 -25.46 63.13 -25.61
CA MET A 1 -26.23 62.07 -24.92
C MET A 1 -25.22 61.01 -24.48
N LYS A 2 -25.02 60.61 -23.23
CA LYS A 2 -25.85 60.42 -22.02
C LYS A 2 -25.07 60.99 -20.79
N LYS A 3 -25.64 61.82 -19.90
CA LYS A 3 -26.34 61.48 -18.61
C LYS A 3 -25.52 60.51 -17.74
N ILE A 4 -25.24 60.71 -16.44
CA ILE A 4 -26.11 61.01 -15.27
C ILE A 4 -25.20 61.61 -14.16
N THR A 5 -25.36 62.85 -13.70
CA THR A 5 -26.23 63.36 -12.60
C THR A 5 -25.89 62.85 -11.18
N LEU A 6 -25.17 63.71 -10.44
CA LEU A 6 -25.11 63.76 -8.97
C LEU A 6 -26.53 63.81 -8.36
N PHE A 7 -26.77 63.10 -7.27
CA PHE A 7 -27.82 63.47 -6.33
C PHE A 7 -27.22 63.81 -4.97
N SER A 8 -27.52 65.03 -4.56
CA SER A 8 -27.27 65.65 -3.28
C SER A 8 -28.09 65.04 -2.16
N LEU A 9 -27.56 65.22 -0.95
CA LEU A 9 -28.17 65.11 0.37
C LEU A 9 -29.68 65.42 0.44
N SER A 10 -30.36 64.71 1.34
CA SER A 10 -31.45 65.29 2.13
C SER A 10 -31.28 64.94 3.61
N LEU A 11 -31.48 65.96 4.43
CA LEU A 11 -31.36 66.04 5.88
C LEU A 11 -32.78 65.95 6.47
N ALA A 12 -33.01 65.16 7.52
CA ALA A 12 -34.09 65.43 8.50
C ALA A 12 -34.01 64.53 9.73
N GLY A 13 -34.18 65.15 10.91
CA GLY A 13 -34.93 64.52 12.00
C GLY A 13 -34.13 64.04 13.21
N LEU A 14 -33.66 64.99 14.03
CA LEU A 14 -33.25 64.73 15.41
C LEU A 14 -34.52 64.43 16.25
N ALA A 15 -34.73 63.16 16.58
CA ALA A 15 -35.61 62.76 17.68
C ALA A 15 -34.72 62.28 18.83
N LEU A 16 -34.71 63.03 19.94
CA LEU A 16 -34.14 62.57 21.20
C LEU A 16 -35.01 61.42 21.73
N LEU A 17 -34.59 60.20 21.45
CA LEU A 17 -34.92 59.03 22.25
C LEU A 17 -33.63 58.57 22.91
N ALA A 18 -33.66 58.44 24.24
CA ALA A 18 -32.54 57.93 25.01
C ALA A 18 -32.20 56.52 24.51
N PHE A 19 -31.12 56.41 23.74
CA PHE A 19 -30.56 55.12 23.36
C PHE A 19 -29.94 54.46 24.59
N PRO A 20 -30.12 53.15 24.81
CA PRO A 20 -29.19 52.42 25.67
C PRO A 20 -27.79 52.63 25.07
N GLN A 21 -26.77 52.82 25.90
CA GLN A 21 -25.36 52.97 25.49
C GLN A 21 -25.11 52.15 24.22
N SER A 22 -24.89 52.83 23.09
CA SER A 22 -24.46 52.15 21.88
C SER A 22 -23.21 51.37 22.26
N ALA A 23 -23.30 50.04 22.26
CA ALA A 23 -22.13 49.20 22.37
C ALA A 23 -21.13 49.74 21.34
N LYS A 24 -19.93 50.14 21.80
CA LYS A 24 -18.89 50.58 20.87
C LYS A 24 -18.71 49.47 19.84
N ALA A 25 -18.78 49.84 18.57
CA ALA A 25 -18.49 48.91 17.49
C ALA A 25 -17.06 48.37 17.68
N PHE A 26 -16.91 47.04 17.76
CA PHE A 26 -15.58 46.43 17.86
C PHE A 26 -15.00 46.18 16.47
N GLU A 27 -13.69 46.07 16.36
CA GLU A 27 -13.00 45.83 15.08
C GLU A 27 -12.16 44.56 15.14
N LEU A 28 -11.96 43.95 13.97
CA LEU A 28 -11.04 42.82 13.80
C LEU A 28 -9.77 43.33 13.13
N GLN A 29 -8.62 43.02 13.73
CA GLN A 29 -7.31 43.33 13.20
C GLN A 29 -6.51 42.06 13.04
N GLU A 30 -5.92 41.87 11.87
CA GLU A 30 -5.03 40.75 11.63
C GLU A 30 -3.70 40.96 12.36
N VAL A 31 -3.21 39.91 13.03
CA VAL A 31 -1.90 39.94 13.68
C VAL A 31 -1.13 38.69 13.28
N TRP A 32 0.06 38.90 12.72
CA TRP A 32 0.81 37.85 12.04
C TRP A 32 2.15 37.60 12.74
N PRO A 33 2.35 36.43 13.36
CA PRO A 33 3.64 36.06 13.96
C PRO A 33 4.74 35.87 12.91
N ILE A 34 4.39 35.46 11.68
CA ILE A 34 5.32 35.21 10.56
C ILE A 34 4.73 35.83 9.29
N LYS A 35 5.47 36.72 8.62
CA LYS A 35 4.96 37.53 7.48
C LYS A 35 5.13 36.89 6.09
N GLY A 36 5.75 35.71 5.98
CA GLY A 36 6.22 35.15 4.71
C GLY A 36 5.17 34.50 3.79
N GLY A 37 3.94 34.28 4.26
CA GLY A 37 2.90 33.53 3.52
C GLY A 37 1.63 34.33 3.22
N ILE A 38 1.73 35.66 3.12
CA ILE A 38 0.58 36.56 3.09
C ILE A 38 0.80 37.61 2.03
N ARG A 39 -0.22 37.85 1.20
CA ARG A 39 -0.23 38.91 0.21
C ARG A 39 -1.31 39.93 0.52
N TYR A 40 -0.92 41.19 0.38
CA TYR A 40 -1.79 42.33 0.63
C TYR A 40 -2.11 43.05 -0.69
N GLU A 41 -3.36 43.47 -0.82
CA GLU A 41 -3.82 44.37 -1.88
C GLU A 41 -4.63 45.50 -1.23
N ASN A 42 -4.30 46.74 -1.57
CA ASN A 42 -4.96 47.94 -1.02
C ASN A 42 -5.01 47.97 0.52
N GLY A 43 -3.98 47.43 1.19
CA GLY A 43 -3.89 47.40 2.65
C GLY A 43 -4.73 46.32 3.34
N LYS A 44 -5.33 45.38 2.60
CA LYS A 44 -6.06 44.21 3.13
C LYS A 44 -5.41 42.91 2.66
N VAL A 45 -5.54 41.84 3.44
CA VAL A 45 -5.04 40.51 3.04
C VAL A 45 -5.87 39.95 1.90
N SER A 46 -5.25 39.81 0.72
CA SER A 46 -5.90 39.27 -0.46
C SER A 46 -5.75 37.75 -0.57
N LYS A 47 -4.59 37.21 -0.17
CA LYS A 47 -4.29 35.78 -0.19
C LYS A 47 -3.42 35.37 0.97
N ILE A 48 -3.59 34.14 1.43
CA ILE A 48 -2.73 33.49 2.41
C ILE A 48 -2.37 32.07 1.98
N ASN A 49 -1.18 31.64 2.35
CA ASN A 49 -0.77 30.26 2.15
C ASN A 49 -1.54 29.32 3.09
N ASN A 50 -1.89 28.14 2.59
CA ASN A 50 -2.31 27.01 3.39
C ASN A 50 -1.17 26.56 4.32
N GLY A 51 -1.49 25.81 5.36
CA GLY A 51 -0.51 25.35 6.34
C GLY A 51 0.05 26.42 7.27
N TYR A 52 -0.53 27.63 7.25
CA TYR A 52 -0.17 28.73 8.14
C TYR A 52 -1.12 28.82 9.32
N GLU A 53 -0.58 29.31 10.43
CA GLU A 53 -1.33 29.80 11.57
C GLU A 53 -1.72 31.27 11.36
N VAL A 54 -2.97 31.58 11.66
CA VAL A 54 -3.56 32.92 11.55
C VAL A 54 -3.96 33.38 12.95
N ASN A 55 -3.71 34.65 13.26
CA ASN A 55 -4.31 35.28 14.45
C ASN A 55 -5.14 36.49 14.05
N ILE A 56 -6.38 36.53 14.53
CA ILE A 56 -7.30 37.66 14.37
C ILE A 56 -7.50 38.28 15.74
N LYS A 57 -6.95 39.48 15.94
CA LYS A 57 -7.07 40.28 17.15
C LYS A 57 -8.40 41.01 17.17
N VAL A 58 -9.01 41.07 18.34
CA VAL A 58 -10.19 41.90 18.60
C VAL A 58 -9.74 43.24 19.17
N LEU A 59 -10.20 44.32 18.56
CA LEU A 59 -9.99 45.69 19.00
C LEU A 59 -11.29 46.30 19.52
N ASP A 60 -11.16 47.23 20.46
CA ASP A 60 -12.27 48.04 20.98
C ASP A 60 -13.43 47.27 21.64
N LEU A 61 -13.23 45.99 21.95
CA LEU A 61 -14.15 45.19 22.75
C LEU A 61 -13.68 45.07 24.21
N PRO A 62 -14.54 45.33 25.21
CA PRO A 62 -14.23 45.07 26.61
C PRO A 62 -13.77 43.63 26.85
N SER A 63 -12.77 43.45 27.72
CA SER A 63 -12.25 42.12 28.06
C SER A 63 -13.27 41.20 28.73
N THR A 64 -14.35 41.77 29.27
CA THR A 64 -15.45 41.05 29.92
C THR A 64 -16.56 40.61 28.97
N SER A 65 -16.56 41.08 27.72
CA SER A 65 -17.59 40.72 26.74
C SER A 65 -17.37 39.31 26.20
N GLU A 66 -18.43 38.54 26.04
CA GLU A 66 -18.35 37.25 25.34
C GLU A 66 -18.23 37.46 23.82
N ILE A 67 -17.46 36.59 23.16
CA ILE A 67 -17.41 36.53 21.69
C ILE A 67 -17.70 35.10 21.27
N GLU A 68 -18.65 34.94 20.36
CA GLU A 68 -18.88 33.71 19.64
C GLU A 68 -18.11 33.77 18.31
N TRP A 69 -17.24 32.79 18.09
CA TRP A 69 -16.43 32.68 16.88
C TRP A 69 -16.99 31.59 15.96
N THR A 70 -17.10 31.90 14.67
CA THR A 70 -17.38 30.91 13.63
C THR A 70 -16.32 31.02 12.55
N VAL A 71 -15.62 29.91 12.27
CA VAL A 71 -14.73 29.81 11.12
C VAL A 71 -15.42 28.96 10.07
N SER A 72 -15.43 29.42 8.83
CA SER A 72 -16.01 28.72 7.69
C SER A 72 -15.00 28.58 6.55
N LEU A 73 -14.95 27.39 5.94
CA LEU A 73 -14.13 27.09 4.77
C LEU A 73 -15.07 26.79 3.61
N ASN A 74 -15.02 27.60 2.54
CA ASN A 74 -15.96 27.55 1.41
C ASN A 74 -17.44 27.55 1.85
N GLY A 75 -17.76 28.27 2.92
CA GLY A 75 -19.10 28.37 3.49
C GLY A 75 -19.51 27.22 4.42
N GLU A 76 -18.68 26.19 4.59
CA GLU A 76 -18.91 25.14 5.59
C GLU A 76 -18.37 25.57 6.95
N LYS A 77 -19.22 25.56 7.97
CA LYS A 77 -18.83 25.86 9.35
C LYS A 77 -17.89 24.77 9.88
N GLN A 78 -16.78 25.20 10.46
CA GLN A 78 -15.78 24.33 11.05
C GLN A 78 -16.05 24.20 12.55
N ASN A 79 -15.75 23.03 13.11
CA ASN A 79 -15.80 22.84 14.56
C ASN A 79 -14.71 23.71 15.20
N THR A 80 -15.12 24.65 16.06
CA THR A 80 -14.25 25.68 16.64
C THR A 80 -13.01 25.07 17.29
N ASN A 81 -13.14 24.01 18.09
CA ASN A 81 -12.02 23.37 18.80
C ASN A 81 -10.93 22.74 17.92
N PHE A 82 -11.21 22.45 16.64
CA PHE A 82 -10.25 21.75 15.77
C PHE A 82 -9.33 22.71 15.02
N LEU A 83 -9.87 23.83 14.52
CA LEU A 83 -9.08 24.81 13.78
C LEU A 83 -8.75 26.04 14.59
N ALA A 84 -9.57 26.43 15.58
CA ALA A 84 -9.53 27.77 16.14
C ALA A 84 -9.65 27.83 17.67
N GLU A 85 -8.71 28.48 18.32
CA GLU A 85 -8.67 28.67 19.77
C GLU A 85 -8.69 30.16 20.08
N GLU A 86 -9.61 30.58 20.96
CA GLU A 86 -9.52 31.93 21.53
C GLU A 86 -8.37 31.97 22.54
N ARG A 87 -7.41 32.87 22.32
CA ARG A 87 -6.25 33.08 23.19
C ARG A 87 -6.23 34.50 23.73
N THR A 88 -5.88 34.64 25.01
CA THR A 88 -5.59 35.94 25.64
C THR A 88 -4.09 36.08 25.88
N VAL A 89 -3.47 37.09 25.25
CA VAL A 89 -2.04 37.38 25.43
C VAL A 89 -1.89 38.53 26.44
N SER A 90 -1.10 38.32 27.49
CA SER A 90 -0.92 39.27 28.61
C SER A 90 0.44 39.95 28.65
N LYS A 91 1.41 39.55 27.81
CA LYS A 91 2.74 40.19 27.70
C LYS A 91 2.66 41.47 26.84
N THR A 92 3.50 42.45 27.18
CA THR A 92 3.24 43.90 27.04
C THR A 92 3.14 44.48 25.63
N GLU A 93 3.71 43.86 24.59
CA GLU A 93 3.68 44.44 23.23
C GLU A 93 2.44 44.03 22.42
N ASP A 94 1.84 42.86 22.71
CA ASP A 94 0.72 42.28 21.95
C ASP A 94 -0.54 42.03 22.79
N LYS A 95 -0.72 42.76 23.89
CA LYS A 95 -1.86 42.56 24.80
C LYS A 95 -3.20 42.60 24.04
N GLY A 96 -4.04 41.58 24.23
CA GLY A 96 -5.36 41.49 23.58
C GLY A 96 -5.98 40.10 23.55
N ARG A 97 -7.18 40.01 22.99
CA ARG A 97 -7.92 38.78 22.70
C ARG A 97 -7.78 38.43 21.23
N PHE A 98 -7.51 37.18 20.94
CA PHE A 98 -7.22 36.69 19.60
C PHE A 98 -8.01 35.43 19.32
N LEU A 99 -8.51 35.30 18.09
CA LEU A 99 -8.77 33.99 17.53
C LEU A 99 -7.50 33.50 16.84
N HIS A 100 -6.89 32.45 17.37
CA HIS A 100 -5.79 31.75 16.73
C HIS A 100 -6.36 30.58 15.93
N PHE A 101 -6.02 30.41 14.66
CA PHE A 101 -6.43 29.21 13.93
C PHE A 101 -5.42 28.72 12.91
N TYR A 102 -5.44 27.43 12.62
CA TYR A 102 -4.58 26.80 11.62
C TYR A 102 -5.35 26.54 10.33
N ILE A 103 -4.73 26.78 9.18
CA ILE A 103 -5.30 26.44 7.87
C ILE A 103 -4.71 25.10 7.42
N PRO A 104 -5.52 24.05 7.22
CA PRO A 104 -5.03 22.78 6.71
C PRO A 104 -4.22 23.00 5.43
N TYR A 105 -2.99 22.46 5.37
CA TYR A 105 -2.24 22.38 4.11
C TYR A 105 -3.17 21.78 3.02
N GLY A 106 -3.04 22.18 1.76
CA GLY A 106 -3.84 21.69 0.62
C GLY A 106 -5.29 22.14 0.56
N TYR A 107 -5.81 22.79 1.61
CA TYR A 107 -7.04 23.54 1.48
C TYR A 107 -6.81 24.74 0.58
N ARG A 108 -7.66 24.90 -0.43
CA ARG A 108 -7.70 26.05 -1.34
C ARG A 108 -9.14 26.53 -1.42
N GLY A 109 -9.35 27.83 -1.28
CA GLY A 109 -10.71 28.38 -1.27
C GLY A 109 -10.84 29.58 -0.36
N ASP A 110 -12.10 29.94 -0.09
CA ASP A 110 -12.42 31.12 0.70
C ASP A 110 -12.55 30.75 2.17
N ILE A 111 -11.78 31.43 3.02
CA ILE A 111 -11.94 31.35 4.47
C ILE A 111 -12.70 32.58 4.96
N VAL A 112 -13.62 32.35 5.89
CA VAL A 112 -14.43 33.39 6.53
C VAL A 112 -14.40 33.17 8.04
N VAL A 113 -14.11 34.23 8.79
CA VAL A 113 -14.16 34.27 10.25
C VAL A 113 -15.23 35.28 10.64
N GLU A 114 -16.23 34.83 11.38
CA GLU A 114 -17.27 35.67 11.96
C GLU A 114 -17.04 35.75 13.48
N ALA A 115 -16.98 36.98 13.98
CA ALA A 115 -16.94 37.30 15.40
C ALA A 115 -18.26 37.95 15.78
N LYS A 116 -18.97 37.39 16.74
CA LYS A 116 -20.24 37.93 17.22
C LYS A 116 -20.16 38.26 18.70
N SER A 117 -20.50 39.50 19.05
CA SER A 117 -20.61 39.97 20.44
C SER A 117 -21.91 40.75 20.60
N GLY A 118 -22.85 40.21 21.37
CA GLY A 118 -24.20 40.77 21.48
C GLY A 118 -24.92 40.78 20.12
N ASN A 119 -25.33 41.97 19.66
CA ASN A 119 -26.01 42.17 18.37
C ASN A 119 -25.07 42.53 17.21
N GLU A 120 -23.78 42.67 17.48
CA GLU A 120 -22.79 43.05 16.48
C GLU A 120 -22.07 41.82 15.93
N VAL A 121 -21.93 41.77 14.61
CA VAL A 121 -21.19 40.74 13.88
C VAL A 121 -20.12 41.43 13.03
N LYS A 122 -18.89 40.97 13.15
CA LYS A 122 -17.77 41.38 12.31
C LYS A 122 -17.24 40.19 11.54
N THR A 123 -16.92 40.42 10.28
CA THR A 123 -16.46 39.37 9.37
C THR A 123 -15.09 39.72 8.84
N TRP A 124 -14.18 38.75 8.90
CA TRP A 124 -12.91 38.77 8.21
C TRP A 124 -12.91 37.63 7.19
N SER A 125 -12.40 37.87 5.98
CA SER A 125 -12.31 36.84 4.96
C SER A 125 -11.12 37.05 4.04
N THR A 126 -10.60 35.96 3.49
CA THR A 126 -9.57 35.99 2.47
C THR A 126 -9.53 34.69 1.68
N LYS A 127 -8.67 34.62 0.66
CA LYS A 127 -8.47 33.43 -0.16
C LYS A 127 -7.24 32.65 0.28
N VAL A 128 -7.41 31.35 0.53
CA VAL A 128 -6.33 30.41 0.78
C VAL A 128 -5.80 29.86 -0.54
N VAL A 129 -4.49 29.92 -0.71
CA VAL A 129 -3.73 29.38 -1.84
C VAL A 129 -2.52 28.61 -1.32
N ASP A 130 -1.72 28.03 -2.21
CA ASP A 130 -0.56 27.23 -1.81
C ASP A 130 0.71 28.08 -1.80
N ASP A 131 0.81 28.98 -2.77
CA ASP A 131 1.81 30.04 -2.84
C ASP A 131 1.12 31.36 -3.20
N VAL A 132 1.21 32.35 -2.29
CA VAL A 132 0.69 33.70 -2.50
C VAL A 132 1.31 34.43 -3.69
N TYR A 133 2.49 34.00 -4.16
CA TYR A 133 3.20 34.56 -5.30
C TYR A 133 2.98 33.79 -6.61
N SER A 134 2.38 32.60 -6.57
CA SER A 134 2.13 31.78 -7.75
C SER A 134 0.73 31.16 -7.71
N ASP A 135 -0.12 31.56 -8.66
CA ASP A 135 -1.47 31.00 -8.79
C ASP A 135 -1.49 29.59 -9.38
N ASP A 136 -0.39 29.20 -10.03
CA ASP A 136 -0.19 27.87 -10.61
C ASP A 136 0.43 26.88 -9.61
N ALA A 137 0.94 27.36 -8.48
CA ALA A 137 1.46 26.49 -7.44
C ALA A 137 0.32 25.63 -6.86
N LYS A 138 0.58 24.32 -6.85
CA LYS A 138 -0.27 23.32 -6.20
C LYS A 138 0.59 22.57 -5.20
N SER A 139 0.03 22.25 -4.06
CA SER A 139 0.64 21.54 -2.95
C SER A 139 0.06 20.13 -2.97
N GLY A 140 0.95 19.14 -3.09
CA GLY A 140 0.58 17.76 -3.33
C GLY A 140 0.26 17.02 -2.05
N TYR A 141 -1.01 16.74 -1.80
CA TYR A 141 -1.40 15.73 -0.80
C TYR A 141 -1.23 14.32 -1.32
N PHE A 142 -1.56 14.19 -2.60
CA PHE A 142 -1.39 13.01 -3.40
C PHE A 142 -0.63 13.46 -4.64
N VAL A 143 0.55 12.89 -4.84
CA VAL A 143 1.36 13.07 -6.02
C VAL A 143 1.23 11.79 -6.82
N ILE A 144 0.73 11.89 -8.03
CA ILE A 144 0.64 10.79 -8.97
C ILE A 144 1.65 10.97 -10.09
N ASP A 145 2.06 9.87 -10.72
CA ASP A 145 2.89 9.89 -11.93
C ASP A 145 4.23 10.66 -11.79
N GLY A 146 4.77 10.74 -10.57
CA GLY A 146 6.08 11.33 -10.24
C GLY A 146 6.01 12.77 -9.76
N ASP A 147 5.19 13.62 -10.38
CA ASP A 147 5.08 15.05 -10.03
C ASP A 147 3.68 15.64 -10.19
N GLN A 148 2.73 14.90 -10.77
CA GLN A 148 1.38 15.41 -10.99
C GLN A 148 0.63 15.48 -9.65
N ILE A 149 0.21 16.70 -9.29
CA ILE A 149 -0.51 16.96 -8.06
C ILE A 149 -2.02 16.82 -8.29
N LEU A 150 -2.67 15.99 -7.47
CA LEU A 150 -4.13 15.92 -7.46
C LEU A 150 -4.72 17.09 -6.68
N GLU A 151 -5.76 17.70 -7.26
CA GLU A 151 -6.62 18.62 -6.51
C GLU A 151 -7.35 17.84 -5.42
N SER A 152 -7.28 18.36 -4.18
CA SER A 152 -7.96 17.80 -3.03
C SER A 152 -8.95 18.79 -2.44
N SER A 153 -10.09 18.28 -1.95
CA SER A 153 -11.00 19.05 -1.10
C SER A 153 -10.81 18.70 0.37
N TRP A 154 -11.10 19.67 1.23
CA TRP A 154 -11.11 19.49 2.68
C TRP A 154 -12.49 19.02 3.14
N ASP A 155 -12.53 17.91 3.88
CA ASP A 155 -13.70 17.41 4.61
C ASP A 155 -13.57 17.82 6.07
N SER A 156 -14.34 18.85 6.43
CA SER A 156 -14.34 19.47 7.75
C SER A 156 -14.88 18.56 8.85
N LEU A 157 -15.88 17.73 8.52
CA LEU A 157 -16.53 16.83 9.47
C LEU A 157 -15.60 15.68 9.86
N ASN A 158 -14.88 15.14 8.89
CA ASN A 158 -14.00 13.99 9.09
C ASN A 158 -12.52 14.38 9.25
N GLU A 159 -12.20 15.66 9.23
CA GLU A 159 -10.83 16.19 9.31
C GLU A 159 -9.88 15.50 8.32
N SER A 160 -10.29 15.48 7.05
CA SER A 160 -9.63 14.68 6.01
C SER A 160 -9.52 15.40 4.67
N TYR A 161 -8.47 15.07 3.92
CA TYR A 161 -8.29 15.43 2.53
C TYR A 161 -8.91 14.38 1.63
N ILE A 162 -9.70 14.81 0.67
CA ILE A 162 -10.36 13.94 -0.31
C ILE A 162 -9.84 14.30 -1.70
N ALA A 163 -9.42 13.29 -2.45
CA ALA A 163 -9.09 13.43 -3.87
C ALA A 163 -9.76 12.31 -4.68
N THR A 164 -9.72 12.43 -6.00
CA THR A 164 -10.18 11.38 -6.91
C THR A 164 -9.01 10.88 -7.75
N LEU A 165 -8.67 9.62 -7.57
CA LEU A 165 -7.68 8.92 -8.36
C LEU A 165 -8.20 8.64 -9.77
N PRO A 166 -7.47 9.05 -10.83
CA PRO A 166 -7.89 8.82 -12.20
C PRO A 166 -8.04 7.33 -12.53
N THR A 167 -9.01 7.02 -13.39
CA THR A 167 -9.19 5.70 -14.00
C THR A 167 -8.31 5.52 -15.24
N VAL A 168 -7.81 6.62 -15.81
CA VAL A 168 -6.92 6.66 -16.97
C VAL A 168 -5.83 7.70 -16.71
N THR A 169 -4.57 7.32 -16.95
CA THR A 169 -3.46 8.27 -17.04
C THR A 169 -2.53 7.87 -18.18
N SER A 170 -1.86 8.83 -18.80
CA SER A 170 -0.96 8.59 -19.95
C SER A 170 -1.59 7.74 -21.07
N GLY A 171 -2.90 7.89 -21.29
CA GLY A 171 -3.67 7.13 -22.29
C GLY A 171 -3.94 5.65 -21.93
N LYS A 172 -3.59 5.19 -20.74
CA LYS A 172 -3.76 3.80 -20.28
C LYS A 172 -4.75 3.72 -19.12
N SER A 173 -5.56 2.67 -19.12
CA SER A 173 -6.45 2.37 -17.99
C SER A 173 -5.65 1.94 -16.77
N VAL A 174 -5.96 2.51 -15.61
CA VAL A 174 -5.32 2.23 -14.34
C VAL A 174 -6.09 1.16 -13.59
N VAL A 175 -5.43 0.07 -13.23
CA VAL A 175 -6.01 -1.05 -12.46
C VAL A 175 -5.96 -0.76 -10.96
N ALA A 176 -4.87 -0.14 -10.51
CA ALA A 176 -4.64 0.33 -9.15
C ALA A 176 -3.53 1.39 -9.12
N TRP A 177 -3.48 2.12 -8.01
CA TRP A 177 -2.43 3.05 -7.65
C TRP A 177 -1.64 2.45 -6.49
N ARG A 178 -0.32 2.36 -6.63
CA ARG A 178 0.56 1.85 -5.60
C ARG A 178 1.16 3.01 -4.82
N GLU A 179 1.01 2.99 -3.51
CA GLU A 179 1.68 3.93 -2.64
C GLU A 179 3.19 3.72 -2.58
N GLY A 180 3.92 4.82 -2.74
CA GLY A 180 5.37 4.86 -2.82
C GLY A 180 6.02 4.20 -1.60
N GLY A 181 6.97 3.30 -1.86
CA GLY A 181 7.67 2.57 -0.80
C GLY A 181 6.83 1.51 -0.07
N THR A 182 5.53 1.36 -0.37
CA THR A 182 4.65 0.37 0.27
C THR A 182 4.11 -0.64 -0.75
N LEU A 183 3.22 -1.51 -0.29
CA LEU A 183 2.42 -2.42 -1.12
C LEU A 183 0.92 -2.14 -0.97
N ASN A 184 0.59 -0.96 -0.47
CA ASN A 184 -0.78 -0.50 -0.41
C ASN A 184 -1.25 -0.22 -1.85
N LEU A 185 -2.19 -1.02 -2.33
CA LEU A 185 -2.77 -0.91 -3.67
C LEU A 185 -4.16 -0.33 -3.53
N ILE A 186 -4.37 0.83 -4.15
CA ILE A 186 -5.58 1.64 -4.03
C ILE A 186 -6.30 1.63 -5.36
N LYS A 187 -7.61 1.39 -5.36
CA LYS A 187 -8.40 1.45 -6.58
C LYS A 187 -8.58 2.90 -7.07
N PRO A 188 -8.68 3.12 -8.40
CA PRO A 188 -9.15 4.39 -8.92
C PRO A 188 -10.47 4.82 -8.27
N GLY A 189 -10.69 6.13 -8.18
CA GLY A 189 -11.84 6.72 -7.50
C GLY A 189 -11.47 7.47 -6.23
N ARG A 190 -12.43 7.61 -5.31
CA ARG A 190 -12.28 8.45 -4.12
C ARG A 190 -11.20 7.92 -3.17
N ILE A 191 -10.21 8.75 -2.86
CA ILE A 191 -9.18 8.50 -1.85
C ILE A 191 -9.32 9.52 -0.71
N VAL A 192 -8.99 9.09 0.51
CA VAL A 192 -9.07 9.91 1.72
C VAL A 192 -7.77 9.82 2.51
N ARG A 193 -7.27 10.96 2.98
CA ARG A 193 -6.11 11.06 3.86
C ARG A 193 -6.46 11.90 5.08
N LYS A 194 -6.24 11.36 6.28
CA LYS A 194 -6.50 12.09 7.53
C LYS A 194 -5.52 13.26 7.70
N TYR A 195 -5.99 14.37 8.29
CA TYR A 195 -5.18 15.55 8.54
C TYR A 195 -3.89 15.26 9.31
N ASN A 196 -4.02 14.57 10.45
CA ASN A 196 -2.90 14.23 11.34
C ASN A 196 -2.10 12.99 10.87
N SER A 197 -2.24 12.59 9.60
CA SER A 197 -1.39 11.53 9.05
C SER A 197 0.02 12.08 8.81
N GLY A 198 1.05 11.39 9.31
CA GLY A 198 2.43 11.80 9.13
C GLY A 198 2.83 11.95 7.65
N GLY A 199 3.90 12.73 7.41
CA GLY A 199 4.46 12.97 6.07
C GLY A 199 3.86 14.18 5.35
N SER A 200 4.59 14.75 4.39
CA SER A 200 4.10 15.91 3.62
C SER A 200 3.10 15.52 2.53
N TYR A 201 3.33 14.40 1.85
CA TYR A 201 2.51 13.93 0.71
C TYR A 201 2.47 12.40 0.62
N VAL A 202 1.53 11.88 -0.17
CA VAL A 202 1.43 10.46 -0.55
C VAL A 202 1.78 10.34 -2.03
N GLU A 203 2.88 9.67 -2.35
CA GLU A 203 3.23 9.36 -3.73
C GLU A 203 2.51 8.10 -4.18
N LEU A 204 1.92 8.14 -5.37
CA LEU A 204 1.13 7.07 -5.95
C LEU A 204 1.58 6.80 -7.38
N SER A 205 2.07 5.60 -7.65
CA SER A 205 2.45 5.17 -9.00
C SER A 205 1.34 4.31 -9.62
N PRO A 206 1.01 4.49 -10.91
CA PRO A 206 -0.04 3.72 -11.56
C PRO A 206 0.41 2.29 -11.83
N ILE A 207 -0.52 1.35 -11.69
CA ILE A 207 -0.41 -0.02 -12.18
C ILE A 207 -1.40 -0.16 -13.32
N PHE A 208 -0.90 -0.48 -14.51
CA PHE A 208 -1.72 -0.62 -15.71
C PHE A 208 -2.11 -2.08 -15.98
N GLU A 209 -1.26 -3.01 -15.54
CA GLU A 209 -1.42 -4.43 -15.80
C GLU A 209 -2.51 -5.03 -14.89
N THR A 210 -3.36 -5.87 -15.47
CA THR A 210 -4.36 -6.63 -14.72
C THR A 210 -3.76 -7.74 -13.86
N ALA A 211 -2.52 -8.13 -14.15
CA ALA A 211 -1.71 -8.99 -13.32
C ALA A 211 -0.23 -8.66 -13.52
N SER A 212 0.53 -8.52 -12.43
CA SER A 212 1.96 -8.20 -12.53
C SER A 212 2.72 -8.50 -11.24
N TRP A 213 4.03 -8.72 -11.39
CA TRP A 213 4.97 -8.78 -10.28
C TRP A 213 5.27 -7.39 -9.74
N LEU A 214 5.30 -7.28 -8.42
CA LEU A 214 5.69 -6.08 -7.69
C LEU A 214 6.89 -6.41 -6.82
N LYS A 215 7.93 -5.58 -6.88
CA LYS A 215 9.07 -5.68 -5.96
C LYS A 215 8.92 -4.66 -4.83
N SER A 216 9.18 -5.10 -3.60
CA SER A 216 9.34 -4.22 -2.44
C SER A 216 10.49 -4.72 -1.57
N LYS A 217 11.51 -3.86 -1.38
CA LYS A 217 12.79 -4.24 -0.77
C LYS A 217 13.38 -5.46 -1.50
N GLN A 218 13.56 -6.58 -0.79
CA GLN A 218 14.10 -7.84 -1.34
C GLN A 218 13.00 -8.85 -1.75
N ASN A 219 11.74 -8.55 -1.45
CA ASN A 219 10.64 -9.49 -1.62
C ASN A 219 9.87 -9.21 -2.91
N TRP A 220 9.39 -10.29 -3.52
CA TRP A 220 8.50 -10.26 -4.67
C TRP A 220 7.07 -10.55 -4.23
N TYR A 221 6.14 -9.84 -4.86
CA TYR A 221 4.70 -9.93 -4.63
C TYR A 221 4.03 -10.03 -5.99
N TYR A 222 2.83 -10.59 -6.04
CA TYR A 222 2.04 -10.65 -7.27
C TYR A 222 0.70 -9.98 -7.01
N GLN A 223 0.28 -9.11 -7.94
CA GLN A 223 -1.05 -8.52 -7.89
C GLN A 223 -1.91 -9.07 -9.02
N LYS A 224 -3.21 -9.22 -8.75
CA LYS A 224 -4.25 -9.44 -9.74
C LYS A 224 -5.36 -8.42 -9.51
N GLN A 225 -5.74 -7.71 -10.57
CA GLN A 225 -6.80 -6.71 -10.54
C GLN A 225 -6.63 -5.75 -9.35
N GLY A 226 -5.42 -5.26 -9.09
CA GLY A 226 -5.14 -4.28 -8.05
C GLY A 226 -5.19 -4.82 -6.62
N GLN A 227 -5.12 -6.14 -6.45
CA GLN A 227 -5.10 -6.78 -5.15
C GLN A 227 -3.91 -7.74 -5.07
N LEU A 228 -3.22 -7.76 -3.92
CA LEU A 228 -2.15 -8.72 -3.69
C LEU A 228 -2.73 -10.13 -3.60
N VAL A 229 -2.08 -11.06 -4.28
CA VAL A 229 -2.33 -12.49 -4.15
C VAL A 229 -1.66 -13.00 -2.88
N LYS A 230 -2.39 -13.80 -2.10
CA LYS A 230 -1.94 -14.40 -0.83
C LYS A 230 -2.43 -15.85 -0.74
N ASP A 231 -1.69 -16.69 -0.04
CA ASP A 231 -1.99 -18.11 0.20
C ASP A 231 -2.39 -18.87 -1.07
N ALA A 232 -1.73 -18.58 -2.18
CA ALA A 232 -2.19 -19.03 -3.49
C ALA A 232 -1.05 -19.30 -4.47
N TRP A 233 -1.32 -20.26 -5.34
CA TRP A 233 -0.50 -20.60 -6.47
C TRP A 233 -0.75 -19.63 -7.63
N ILE A 234 0.32 -19.22 -8.30
CA ILE A 234 0.31 -18.36 -9.48
C ILE A 234 1.08 -19.05 -10.59
N LYS A 235 0.42 -19.18 -11.76
CA LYS A 235 1.11 -19.58 -12.99
C LYS A 235 1.43 -18.33 -13.79
N ASP A 236 2.72 -18.08 -14.00
CA ASP A 236 3.21 -16.95 -14.78
C ASP A 236 4.34 -17.42 -15.70
N GLN A 237 4.25 -17.05 -16.97
CA GLN A 237 5.23 -17.42 -18.02
C GLN A 237 5.59 -18.92 -18.05
N GLY A 238 4.60 -19.79 -17.81
CA GLY A 238 4.78 -21.25 -17.84
C GLY A 238 5.29 -21.87 -16.53
N SER A 239 5.75 -21.07 -15.57
CA SER A 239 6.20 -21.56 -14.25
C SER A 239 5.13 -21.32 -13.18
N TRP A 240 5.11 -22.18 -12.17
CA TRP A 240 4.29 -21.99 -10.97
C TRP A 240 5.11 -21.31 -9.86
N TYR A 241 4.45 -20.44 -9.11
CA TYR A 241 4.97 -19.71 -7.95
C TYR A 241 3.95 -19.84 -6.83
N PHE A 242 4.39 -19.75 -5.58
CA PHE A 242 3.50 -19.74 -4.42
C PHE A 242 3.66 -18.43 -3.66
N MET A 243 2.54 -17.81 -3.32
CA MET A 243 2.47 -16.61 -2.47
C MET A 243 2.04 -17.02 -1.07
N ASP A 244 2.80 -16.61 -0.05
CA ASP A 244 2.48 -16.90 1.36
C ASP A 244 1.29 -16.08 1.91
N ASP A 245 1.04 -16.19 3.21
CA ASP A 245 -0.05 -15.52 3.94
C ASP A 245 0.06 -13.98 3.92
N LYS A 246 1.26 -13.47 3.70
CA LYS A 246 1.57 -12.05 3.56
C LYS A 246 1.63 -11.61 2.09
N GLY A 247 1.54 -12.56 1.16
CA GLY A 247 1.67 -12.34 -0.28
C GLY A 247 3.11 -12.23 -0.75
N VAL A 248 4.09 -12.66 0.05
CA VAL A 248 5.48 -12.77 -0.35
C VAL A 248 5.66 -14.05 -1.17
N MET A 249 6.35 -13.93 -2.29
CA MET A 249 6.70 -15.08 -3.12
C MET A 249 7.65 -16.00 -2.37
N PHE A 250 7.25 -17.26 -2.23
CA PHE A 250 8.07 -18.30 -1.64
C PHE A 250 9.28 -18.59 -2.54
N ASN A 251 10.48 -18.61 -1.95
CA ASN A 251 11.74 -18.81 -2.67
C ASN A 251 12.74 -19.70 -1.92
N GLN A 252 12.28 -20.44 -0.92
CA GLN A 252 13.07 -21.48 -0.26
C GLN A 252 12.93 -22.80 -1.02
N THR A 253 13.74 -23.80 -0.69
CA THR A 253 13.78 -25.06 -1.44
C THR A 253 12.49 -25.86 -1.33
N TRP A 254 11.93 -26.03 -0.14
CA TRP A 254 10.82 -26.98 0.11
C TRP A 254 9.61 -26.32 0.76
N LEU A 255 8.43 -26.55 0.19
CA LEU A 255 7.13 -26.14 0.73
C LEU A 255 6.25 -27.37 0.92
N HIS A 256 5.65 -27.53 2.09
CA HIS A 256 4.59 -28.51 2.31
C HIS A 256 3.22 -27.83 2.25
N GLN A 257 2.43 -28.16 1.24
CA GLN A 257 1.12 -27.56 1.01
C GLN A 257 0.12 -28.63 0.55
N GLY A 258 -1.10 -28.62 1.11
CA GLY A 258 -2.16 -29.55 0.68
C GLY A 258 -1.79 -31.04 0.83
N GLY A 259 -0.92 -31.39 1.79
CA GLY A 259 -0.47 -32.77 2.02
C GLY A 259 0.59 -33.26 1.03
N SER A 260 1.21 -32.37 0.24
CA SER A 260 2.30 -32.69 -0.67
C SER A 260 3.48 -31.75 -0.46
N TRP A 261 4.68 -32.27 -0.70
CA TRP A 261 5.90 -31.47 -0.78
C TRP A 261 6.11 -30.97 -2.20
N TYR A 262 6.50 -29.71 -2.33
CA TYR A 262 6.85 -29.04 -3.58
C TYR A 262 8.24 -28.44 -3.42
N ALA A 263 8.99 -28.36 -4.52
CA ALA A 263 10.28 -27.71 -4.51
C ALA A 263 10.36 -26.50 -5.43
N PHE A 264 11.20 -25.52 -5.06
CA PHE A 264 11.34 -24.27 -5.78
C PHE A 264 12.81 -23.90 -5.99
N LYS A 265 13.07 -23.19 -7.08
CA LYS A 265 14.33 -22.49 -7.33
C LYS A 265 14.38 -21.23 -6.47
N SER A 266 15.58 -20.66 -6.28
CA SER A 266 15.76 -19.37 -5.60
C SER A 266 15.04 -18.19 -6.27
N SER A 267 14.67 -18.35 -7.55
CA SER A 267 13.80 -17.42 -8.28
C SER A 267 12.31 -17.52 -7.90
N GLY A 268 11.93 -18.48 -7.06
CA GLY A 268 10.54 -18.79 -6.70
C GLY A 268 9.80 -19.65 -7.73
N ALA A 269 10.44 -20.04 -8.83
CA ALA A 269 9.84 -20.94 -9.80
C ALA A 269 9.82 -22.37 -9.26
N MET A 270 8.64 -22.99 -9.24
CA MET A 270 8.43 -24.37 -8.84
C MET A 270 9.16 -25.32 -9.82
N ILE A 271 9.81 -26.33 -9.28
CA ILE A 271 10.43 -27.42 -10.02
C ILE A 271 9.34 -28.46 -10.32
N SER A 272 9.23 -28.88 -11.59
CA SER A 272 8.26 -29.87 -12.04
C SER A 272 8.84 -30.70 -13.17
N ALA A 273 8.48 -31.99 -13.21
CA ALA A 273 9.00 -32.98 -14.15
C ALA A 273 10.54 -32.99 -14.21
N ASP A 274 11.18 -32.86 -13.05
CA ASP A 274 12.63 -32.67 -12.97
C ASP A 274 13.21 -33.20 -11.64
N TRP A 275 14.50 -33.49 -11.67
CA TRP A 275 15.28 -33.94 -10.52
C TRP A 275 15.81 -32.74 -9.72
N LEU A 276 15.81 -32.89 -8.40
CA LEU A 276 16.41 -31.95 -7.45
C LEU A 276 17.44 -32.68 -6.60
N TYR A 277 18.66 -32.17 -6.57
CA TYR A 277 19.66 -32.58 -5.58
C TYR A 277 19.65 -31.61 -4.41
N ASP A 278 19.34 -32.11 -3.22
CA ASP A 278 19.28 -31.30 -2.00
C ASP A 278 19.80 -32.10 -0.80
N ASN A 279 20.62 -31.46 0.02
CA ASN A 279 21.20 -32.02 1.25
C ASN A 279 21.75 -33.46 1.12
N GLY A 280 22.48 -33.75 0.03
CA GLY A 280 23.12 -35.05 -0.18
C GLY A 280 22.21 -36.14 -0.78
N SER A 281 20.99 -35.81 -1.20
CA SER A 281 20.04 -36.76 -1.78
C SER A 281 19.39 -36.21 -3.05
N TRP A 282 19.03 -37.11 -3.95
CA TRP A 282 18.21 -36.80 -5.12
C TRP A 282 16.73 -36.97 -4.80
N TYR A 283 15.90 -36.09 -5.34
CA TYR A 283 14.45 -36.10 -5.27
C TYR A 283 13.90 -35.86 -6.66
N TYR A 284 12.69 -36.34 -6.94
CA TYR A 284 12.02 -36.06 -8.20
C TYR A 284 10.70 -35.34 -7.95
N LEU A 285 10.46 -34.26 -8.69
CA LEU A 285 9.22 -33.51 -8.67
C LEU A 285 8.41 -33.90 -9.91
N LYS A 286 7.18 -34.40 -9.70
CA LYS A 286 6.30 -34.81 -10.80
C LYS A 286 5.89 -33.60 -11.67
N ASP A 287 5.22 -33.85 -12.78
CA ASP A 287 4.65 -32.79 -13.64
C ASP A 287 3.71 -31.84 -12.86
N SER A 288 2.98 -32.39 -11.88
CA SER A 288 2.15 -31.61 -10.95
C SER A 288 2.94 -30.81 -9.91
N GLY A 289 4.28 -30.89 -9.91
CA GLY A 289 5.18 -30.27 -8.92
C GLY A 289 5.31 -31.00 -7.60
N SER A 290 4.43 -31.95 -7.30
CA SER A 290 4.50 -32.72 -6.06
C SER A 290 5.66 -33.72 -6.09
N MET A 291 6.35 -33.82 -4.95
CA MET A 291 7.45 -34.76 -4.73
C MET A 291 6.98 -36.20 -4.98
N ALA A 292 7.77 -36.95 -5.72
CA ALA A 292 7.53 -38.36 -5.99
C ALA A 292 7.96 -39.23 -4.80
N THR A 293 7.23 -40.33 -4.62
CA THR A 293 7.54 -41.43 -3.72
C THR A 293 7.21 -42.74 -4.46
N GLY A 294 7.85 -43.84 -4.09
CA GLY A 294 7.73 -45.13 -4.75
C GLY A 294 8.46 -45.19 -6.10
N TRP A 295 7.98 -46.07 -6.98
CA TRP A 295 8.58 -46.28 -8.30
C TRP A 295 8.35 -45.10 -9.25
N LEU A 296 9.43 -44.65 -9.88
CA LEU A 296 9.43 -43.62 -10.92
C LEU A 296 10.04 -44.18 -12.20
N ASN A 297 9.37 -43.97 -13.33
CA ASN A 297 9.94 -44.19 -14.65
C ASN A 297 10.27 -42.84 -15.28
N ASP A 298 11.57 -42.57 -15.44
CA ASP A 298 12.07 -41.37 -16.08
C ASP A 298 12.86 -41.76 -17.34
N GLY A 299 12.31 -41.41 -18.51
CA GLY A 299 12.92 -41.71 -19.81
C GLY A 299 13.15 -43.20 -20.08
N GLY A 300 12.34 -44.11 -19.50
CA GLY A 300 12.50 -45.56 -19.64
C GLY A 300 13.41 -46.20 -18.57
N THR A 301 14.02 -45.40 -17.70
CA THR A 301 14.80 -45.89 -16.57
C THR A 301 13.96 -45.86 -15.30
N TRP A 302 13.94 -46.97 -14.57
CA TRP A 302 13.23 -47.06 -13.29
C TRP A 302 14.12 -46.62 -12.13
N TYR A 303 13.53 -45.85 -11.22
CA TYR A 303 14.11 -45.40 -9.95
C TYR A 303 13.12 -45.69 -8.83
N TYR A 304 13.61 -45.75 -7.59
CA TYR A 304 12.77 -45.86 -6.41
C TYR A 304 13.02 -44.68 -5.47
N LEU A 305 11.97 -43.93 -5.15
CA LEU A 305 12.00 -42.82 -4.21
C LEU A 305 11.40 -43.31 -2.88
N LYS A 306 12.13 -43.17 -1.78
CA LYS A 306 11.67 -43.58 -0.45
C LYS A 306 10.47 -42.73 -0.01
N ASP A 307 9.82 -43.09 1.10
CA ASP A 307 8.70 -42.30 1.67
C ASP A 307 9.09 -40.85 1.99
N SER A 308 10.37 -40.61 2.31
CA SER A 308 10.93 -39.26 2.48
C SER A 308 11.18 -38.50 1.17
N GLY A 309 10.87 -39.11 0.02
CA GLY A 309 11.15 -38.62 -1.33
C GLY A 309 12.57 -38.82 -1.82
N SER A 310 13.52 -39.12 -0.93
CA SER A 310 14.92 -39.33 -1.32
C SER A 310 15.08 -40.60 -2.17
N MET A 311 15.84 -40.49 -3.26
CA MET A 311 16.17 -41.57 -4.18
C MET A 311 16.93 -42.68 -3.45
N ALA A 312 16.52 -43.92 -3.65
CA ALA A 312 17.17 -45.09 -3.10
C ALA A 312 18.36 -45.54 -3.97
N THR A 313 19.36 -46.07 -3.29
CA THR A 313 20.47 -46.84 -3.88
C THR A 313 20.62 -48.14 -3.09
N GLY A 314 21.21 -49.17 -3.70
CA GLY A 314 21.34 -50.49 -3.12
C GLY A 314 20.03 -51.29 -3.12
N TRP A 315 19.90 -52.21 -2.17
CA TRP A 315 18.75 -53.11 -2.07
C TRP A 315 17.49 -52.40 -1.57
N VAL A 316 16.38 -52.60 -2.27
CA VAL A 316 15.03 -52.18 -1.87
C VAL A 316 14.11 -53.38 -1.87
N LYS A 317 13.30 -53.51 -0.82
CA LYS A 317 12.22 -54.50 -0.76
C LYS A 317 10.89 -53.81 -0.94
N ASP A 318 10.16 -54.15 -2.00
CA ASP A 318 8.85 -53.60 -2.32
C ASP A 318 7.88 -54.74 -2.66
N ASN A 319 6.69 -54.72 -2.06
CA ASN A 319 5.63 -55.73 -2.27
C ASN A 319 6.11 -57.20 -2.20
N GLY A 320 7.07 -57.49 -1.32
CA GLY A 320 7.60 -58.85 -1.11
C GLY A 320 8.77 -59.25 -2.02
N SER A 321 9.06 -58.47 -3.06
CA SER A 321 10.19 -58.67 -3.96
C SER A 321 11.39 -57.80 -3.57
N TRP A 322 12.59 -58.29 -3.88
CA TRP A 322 13.82 -57.50 -3.77
C TRP A 322 14.21 -56.92 -5.12
N TYR A 323 14.73 -55.71 -5.09
CA TYR A 323 15.24 -54.96 -6.23
C TYR A 323 16.59 -54.35 -5.87
N TYR A 324 17.42 -54.10 -6.87
CA TYR A 324 18.70 -53.43 -6.66
C TYR A 324 18.76 -52.14 -7.47
N LEU A 325 19.00 -51.01 -6.81
CA LEU A 325 19.18 -49.71 -7.42
C LEU A 325 20.69 -49.42 -7.46
N LYS A 326 21.24 -49.10 -8.63
CA LYS A 326 22.66 -48.76 -8.77
C LYS A 326 22.98 -47.45 -8.02
N ASP A 327 24.25 -47.09 -7.92
CA ASP A 327 24.67 -45.82 -7.30
C ASP A 327 24.05 -44.59 -7.98
N SER A 328 23.74 -44.70 -9.27
CA SER A 328 23.01 -43.66 -10.02
C SER A 328 21.50 -43.66 -9.76
N GLY A 329 20.99 -44.52 -8.87
CA GLY A 329 19.57 -44.75 -8.59
C GLY A 329 18.83 -45.61 -9.60
N ALA A 330 19.42 -45.87 -10.78
CA ALA A 330 18.78 -46.66 -11.83
C ALA A 330 18.64 -48.13 -11.41
N MET A 331 17.44 -48.68 -11.55
CA MET A 331 17.12 -50.07 -11.27
C MET A 331 17.97 -51.00 -12.13
N ALA A 332 18.60 -51.97 -11.49
CA ALA A 332 19.41 -52.97 -12.15
C ALA A 332 18.54 -54.11 -12.71
N THR A 333 18.99 -54.66 -13.83
CA THR A 333 18.51 -55.91 -14.42
C THR A 333 19.73 -56.77 -14.76
N GLY A 334 19.54 -58.09 -14.83
CA GLY A 334 20.63 -59.04 -15.03
C GLY A 334 21.49 -59.26 -13.77
N TRP A 335 22.73 -59.69 -13.98
CA TRP A 335 23.68 -59.98 -12.91
C TRP A 335 24.20 -58.71 -12.23
N ILE A 336 24.15 -58.67 -10.90
CA ILE A 336 24.88 -57.69 -10.08
C ILE A 336 25.75 -58.40 -9.06
N LYS A 337 26.82 -57.73 -8.64
CA LYS A 337 27.69 -58.18 -7.56
C LYS A 337 27.58 -57.22 -6.39
N ASP A 338 27.18 -57.74 -5.23
CA ASP A 338 27.11 -56.99 -3.98
C ASP A 338 27.78 -57.79 -2.85
N ASN A 339 28.67 -57.14 -2.10
CA ASN A 339 29.42 -57.74 -1.00
C ASN A 339 30.06 -59.11 -1.33
N GLY A 340 30.64 -59.23 -2.53
CA GLY A 340 31.32 -60.45 -2.99
C GLY A 340 30.40 -61.56 -3.51
N LYS A 341 29.07 -61.40 -3.42
CA LYS A 341 28.08 -62.36 -3.90
C LYS A 341 27.41 -61.85 -5.19
N TRP A 342 27.03 -62.77 -6.06
CA TRP A 342 26.31 -62.47 -7.29
C TRP A 342 24.82 -62.74 -7.13
N TYR A 343 23.99 -61.86 -7.68
CA TYR A 343 22.54 -61.95 -7.68
C TYR A 343 22.01 -61.64 -9.08
N TYR A 344 20.86 -62.23 -9.44
CA TYR A 344 20.25 -62.01 -10.74
C TYR A 344 18.90 -61.29 -10.60
N LEU A 345 18.77 -60.13 -11.24
CA LEU A 345 17.53 -59.36 -11.32
C LEU A 345 16.85 -59.65 -12.66
N ALA A 346 15.59 -60.05 -12.64
CA ALA A 346 14.79 -60.26 -13.85
C ALA A 346 14.66 -58.97 -14.68
N SER A 347 14.11 -59.06 -15.90
CA SER A 347 13.83 -57.89 -16.73
C SER A 347 12.87 -56.89 -16.06
N SER A 348 12.02 -57.36 -15.16
CA SER A 348 11.14 -56.55 -14.29
C SER A 348 11.84 -55.98 -13.04
N GLY A 349 13.15 -56.22 -12.88
CA GLY A 349 13.95 -55.79 -11.73
C GLY A 349 13.87 -56.70 -10.50
N ASN A 350 12.90 -57.62 -10.44
CA ASN A 350 12.76 -58.54 -9.32
C ASN A 350 13.97 -59.47 -9.19
N MET A 351 14.54 -59.59 -7.99
CA MET A 351 15.57 -60.56 -7.69
C MET A 351 15.01 -61.97 -7.75
N LEU A 352 15.65 -62.83 -8.55
CA LEU A 352 15.34 -64.25 -8.58
C LEU A 352 15.85 -64.92 -7.30
N SER A 353 15.07 -65.86 -6.76
CA SER A 353 15.45 -66.66 -5.60
C SER A 353 14.89 -68.08 -5.72
N ASN A 354 15.64 -69.05 -5.20
CA ASN A 354 15.30 -70.47 -5.23
C ASN A 354 14.90 -70.98 -6.63
N THR A 355 15.63 -70.56 -7.67
CA THR A 355 15.29 -70.84 -9.06
C THR A 355 16.53 -70.78 -9.95
N ARG A 356 16.37 -71.10 -11.24
CA ARG A 356 17.42 -70.95 -12.26
C ARG A 356 17.25 -69.64 -13.02
N THR A 357 18.37 -68.96 -13.28
CA THR A 357 18.45 -67.77 -14.14
C THR A 357 18.24 -68.15 -15.61
N PRO A 358 17.89 -67.19 -16.50
CA PRO A 358 17.71 -67.45 -17.93
C PRO A 358 18.95 -68.05 -18.64
N ASP A 359 20.14 -67.79 -18.13
CA ASP A 359 21.42 -68.33 -18.59
C ASP A 359 21.85 -69.63 -17.85
N GLY A 360 20.97 -70.19 -17.00
CA GLY A 360 21.06 -71.57 -16.50
C GLY A 360 21.68 -71.74 -15.09
N TYR A 361 22.14 -70.68 -14.44
CA TYR A 361 22.73 -70.74 -13.09
C TYR A 361 21.64 -70.82 -12.02
N TYR A 362 21.92 -71.52 -10.92
CA TYR A 362 20.98 -71.60 -9.79
C TYR A 362 21.30 -70.52 -8.75
N VAL A 363 20.27 -69.78 -8.32
CA VAL A 363 20.32 -68.85 -7.19
C VAL A 363 19.53 -69.41 -6.02
N ASP A 364 20.08 -69.35 -4.81
CA ASP A 364 19.47 -69.95 -3.63
C ASP A 364 18.30 -69.12 -3.06
N ALA A 365 17.74 -69.52 -1.92
CA ALA A 365 16.64 -68.81 -1.27
C ALA A 365 16.96 -67.36 -0.87
N SER A 366 18.24 -67.01 -0.72
CA SER A 366 18.69 -65.63 -0.49
C SER A 366 18.91 -64.84 -1.79
N GLY A 367 18.81 -65.50 -2.95
CA GLY A 367 19.10 -64.94 -4.27
C GLY A 367 20.59 -64.98 -4.65
N ALA A 368 21.46 -65.47 -3.76
CA ALA A 368 22.88 -65.58 -4.03
C ALA A 368 23.15 -66.74 -5.00
N TRP A 369 24.00 -66.50 -6.00
CA TRP A 369 24.52 -67.53 -6.89
C TRP A 369 25.41 -68.51 -6.13
N LYS A 370 25.29 -69.80 -6.47
CA LYS A 370 26.07 -70.91 -5.94
C LYS A 370 26.99 -71.55 -6.98
#